data_AF-A0A9E4Q502-F1
#
_entry.id   AF-A0A9E4Q502-F1
#
_cell.length_a   1.000
_cell.length_b   1.000
_cell.length_c   1.000
_cell.angle_alpha   90.00
_cell.angle_beta   90.00
_cell.angle_gamma   90.00
#
_symmetry.space_group_name_H-M   'P 1'
#
loop_
_entity.id
_entity.type
_entity.pdbx_description
1 polymer ?
#
loop_
_entity_poly.entity_id
_entity_poly.type
_entity_poly.pdbx_seq_one_letter_code
_entity_poly.pdbx_strand_id
1 'polypeptide(L)'
;ARIAGTTGGLEVGRQAAETLISYPSANPLLSLYSRAGLAWMAVGLGDRSVAAELYPYMEPFGISILLGYSGLRLSGLLAHTMGDLDQAADNFEESLTFCREAGYRPELAWTCCDYADTLRERDAEGDRAKAITLLEESLAISSELGMRPLMERVLSRREILGA
;
A
#
# COMPACT_ATOMS: atom_id res chain seq x y z
N ALA A 1 -2.58 7.94 9.99
CA ALA A 1 -1.75 8.70 9.04
C ALA A 1 -2.31 8.62 7.61
N ARG A 2 -2.36 7.45 6.94
CA ARG A 2 -2.88 7.33 5.55
C ARG A 2 -4.41 7.21 5.39
N ILE A 3 -5.13 6.59 6.34
CA ILE A 3 -6.59 6.40 6.26
C ILE A 3 -7.35 7.35 7.21
N ALA A 4 -6.91 7.47 8.46
CA ALA A 4 -7.58 8.28 9.49
C ALA A 4 -6.89 9.63 9.81
N GLY A 5 -5.79 9.98 9.13
CA GLY A 5 -5.06 11.23 9.36
C GLY A 5 -4.33 11.38 10.71
N THR A 6 -4.55 10.50 11.69
CA THR A 6 -3.93 10.60 13.03
C THR A 6 -2.63 9.80 13.15
N THR A 7 -1.67 10.33 13.91
CA THR A 7 -0.38 9.67 14.24
C THR A 7 -0.28 9.30 15.73
N GLY A 8 -1.27 9.64 16.54
CA GLY A 8 -1.31 9.29 17.96
C GLY A 8 -1.34 7.77 18.17
N GLY A 9 -0.44 7.25 19.01
CA GLY A 9 -0.37 5.83 19.37
C GLY A 9 0.54 4.97 18.49
N LEU A 10 1.14 5.52 17.42
CA LEU A 10 2.04 4.77 16.53
C LEU A 10 3.26 4.23 17.27
N GLU A 11 3.86 5.02 18.16
CA GLU A 11 5.05 4.60 18.92
C GLU A 11 4.76 3.44 19.89
N VAL A 12 3.63 3.51 20.59
CA VAL A 12 3.19 2.43 21.48
C VAL A 12 2.88 1.15 20.69
N GLY A 13 2.23 1.29 19.53
CA GLY A 13 1.97 0.18 18.62
C GLY A 13 3.25 -0.44 18.07
N ARG A 14 4.23 0.39 17.72
CA ARG A 14 5.56 -0.03 17.27
C ARG A 14 6.27 -0.85 18.33
N GLN A 15 6.41 -0.31 19.54
CA GLN A 15 7.12 -0.98 20.62
C GLN A 15 6.46 -2.33 20.99
N ALA A 16 5.13 -2.39 20.98
CA ALA A 16 4.40 -3.63 21.22
C ALA A 16 4.66 -4.68 20.12
N ALA A 17 4.67 -4.26 18.85
CA ALA A 17 4.94 -5.15 17.71
C ALA A 17 6.39 -5.67 17.72
N GLU A 18 7.38 -4.81 17.96
CA GLU A 18 8.79 -5.18 18.06
C GLU A 18 9.03 -6.18 19.20
N THR A 19 8.42 -5.92 20.37
CA THR A 19 8.49 -6.82 21.52
C THR A 19 7.91 -8.20 21.17
N LEU A 20 6.75 -8.25 20.51
CA LEU A 20 6.13 -9.52 20.13
C LEU A 20 6.98 -10.32 19.14
N ILE A 21 7.56 -9.66 18.13
CA ILE A 21 8.41 -10.29 17.12
C ILE A 21 9.71 -10.84 17.73
N SER A 22 10.21 -10.22 18.81
CA SER A 22 11.43 -10.66 19.48
C SER A 22 11.29 -12.00 20.22
N TYR A 23 10.07 -12.46 20.52
CA TYR A 23 9.85 -13.73 21.22
C TYR A 23 9.97 -14.93 20.27
N PRO A 24 10.90 -15.88 20.52
CA PRO A 24 11.07 -17.07 19.66
C PRO A 24 9.84 -17.98 19.59
N SER A 25 8.97 -17.91 20.61
CA SER A 25 7.73 -18.69 20.71
C SER A 25 6.49 -17.92 20.24
N ALA A 26 6.66 -16.73 19.64
CA ALA A 26 5.53 -15.96 19.15
C ALA A 26 4.78 -16.74 18.07
N ASN A 27 3.44 -16.68 18.12
CA ASN A 27 2.61 -17.31 17.11
C ASN A 27 3.00 -16.75 15.72
N PRO A 28 3.28 -17.61 14.72
CA PRO A 28 3.70 -17.16 13.40
C PRO A 28 2.74 -16.17 12.76
N LEU A 29 1.42 -16.37 12.90
CA LEU A 29 0.39 -15.46 12.40
C LEU A 29 0.39 -14.13 13.16
N LEU A 30 0.59 -14.12 14.48
CA LEU A 30 0.68 -12.85 15.23
C LEU A 30 1.93 -12.05 14.87
N SER A 31 3.07 -12.72 14.74
CA SER A 31 4.33 -12.10 14.29
C SER A 31 4.16 -11.45 12.91
N LEU A 32 3.34 -12.07 12.07
CA LEU A 32 2.96 -11.60 10.76
C LEU A 32 2.18 -10.30 10.78
N TYR A 33 1.10 -10.27 11.56
CA TYR A 33 0.28 -9.07 11.72
C TYR A 33 1.10 -7.93 12.32
N SER A 34 1.99 -8.22 13.26
CA SER A 34 2.92 -7.25 13.82
C SER A 34 3.87 -6.68 12.77
N ARG A 35 4.48 -7.54 11.93
CA ARG A 35 5.34 -7.08 10.82
C ARG A 35 4.57 -6.24 9.80
N ALA A 36 3.36 -6.66 9.42
CA ALA A 36 2.51 -5.89 8.51
C ALA A 36 2.12 -4.53 9.11
N GLY A 37 1.84 -4.47 10.42
CA GLY A 37 1.60 -3.22 11.14
C GLY A 37 2.81 -2.28 11.12
N LEU A 38 4.01 -2.81 11.42
CA LEU A 38 5.27 -2.06 11.32
C LEU A 38 5.52 -1.57 9.88
N ALA A 39 5.22 -2.38 8.86
CA ALA A 39 5.38 -2.03 7.46
C ALA A 39 4.48 -0.86 7.06
N TRP A 40 3.21 -0.88 7.47
CA TRP A 40 2.30 0.25 7.25
C TRP A 40 2.78 1.54 7.94
N MET A 41 3.42 1.43 9.11
CA MET A 41 4.01 2.58 9.78
C MET A 41 5.24 3.10 9.04
N ALA A 42 6.14 2.21 8.60
CA ALA A 42 7.30 2.58 7.80
C ALA A 42 6.89 3.32 6.52
N VAL A 43 5.89 2.80 5.80
CA VAL A 43 5.31 3.44 4.62
C VAL A 43 4.70 4.81 4.96
N GLY A 44 4.00 4.92 6.09
CA GLY A 44 3.38 6.18 6.52
C GLY A 44 4.39 7.26 6.93
N LEU A 45 5.56 6.85 7.43
CA LEU A 45 6.64 7.73 7.89
C LEU A 45 7.73 7.96 6.83
N GLY A 46 7.69 7.22 5.71
CA GLY A 46 8.76 7.23 4.72
C GLY A 46 10.08 6.61 5.21
N ASP A 47 10.01 5.70 6.18
CA ASP A 47 11.18 5.06 6.78
C ASP A 47 11.75 3.99 5.84
N ARG A 48 12.73 4.40 5.03
CA ARG A 48 13.43 3.53 4.07
C ARG A 48 14.12 2.34 4.73
N SER A 49 14.70 2.54 5.92
CA SER A 49 15.46 1.50 6.60
C SER A 49 14.54 0.38 7.08
N VAL A 50 13.46 0.75 7.78
CA VAL A 50 12.48 -0.23 8.27
C VAL A 50 11.71 -0.85 7.11
N ALA A 51 11.45 -0.10 6.03
CA ALA A 51 10.82 -0.66 4.84
C ALA A 51 11.66 -1.78 4.21
N ALA A 52 12.98 -1.58 4.10
CA ALA A 52 13.90 -2.58 3.58
C ALA A 52 14.02 -3.80 4.47
N GLU A 53 14.00 -3.62 5.80
CA GLU A 53 14.00 -4.74 6.74
C GLU A 53 12.74 -5.60 6.60
N LEU A 54 11.58 -4.97 6.40
CA LEU A 54 10.28 -5.66 6.41
C LEU A 54 9.87 -6.25 5.06
N TYR A 55 10.40 -5.75 3.95
CA TYR A 55 10.03 -6.19 2.60
C TYR A 55 10.15 -7.72 2.38
N PRO A 56 11.25 -8.40 2.75
CA PRO A 56 11.38 -9.85 2.53
C PRO A 56 10.34 -10.67 3.30
N TYR A 57 9.85 -10.14 4.42
CA TYR A 57 8.80 -10.81 5.20
C TYR A 57 7.41 -10.71 4.56
N MET A 58 7.24 -9.85 3.55
CA MET A 58 5.98 -9.71 2.81
C MET A 58 5.85 -10.71 1.66
N GLU A 59 6.95 -11.35 1.22
CA GLU A 59 6.94 -12.34 0.14
C GLU A 59 5.96 -13.51 0.37
N PRO A 60 5.85 -14.11 1.58
CA PRO A 60 4.90 -15.19 1.83
C PRO A 60 3.42 -14.77 1.76
N PHE A 61 3.12 -13.46 1.76
CA PHE A 61 1.73 -12.98 1.65
C PHE A 61 1.22 -13.10 0.23
N GLY A 62 2.03 -12.67 -0.74
CA GLY A 62 1.63 -12.51 -2.13
C GLY A 62 0.21 -11.94 -2.23
N ILE A 63 -0.66 -12.64 -2.94
CA ILE A 63 -2.05 -12.26 -3.18
C ILE A 63 -2.97 -12.29 -1.93
N SER A 64 -2.49 -12.77 -0.78
CA SER A 64 -3.34 -12.95 0.41
C SER A 64 -3.91 -11.63 0.90
N ILE A 65 -5.22 -11.61 1.21
CA ILE A 65 -5.87 -10.48 1.86
C ILE A 65 -5.70 -10.60 3.37
N LEU A 66 -4.90 -9.71 3.95
CA LEU A 66 -4.63 -9.66 5.38
C LEU A 66 -5.25 -8.38 5.95
N LEU A 67 -6.14 -8.51 6.95
CA LEU A 67 -6.80 -7.36 7.60
C LEU A 67 -7.45 -6.36 6.61
N GLY A 68 -7.94 -6.87 5.47
CA GLY A 68 -8.66 -6.06 4.47
C GLY A 68 -7.81 -5.42 3.38
N TYR A 69 -6.50 -5.71 3.29
CA TYR A 69 -5.63 -5.26 2.21
C TYR A 69 -4.80 -6.41 1.60
N SER A 70 -4.31 -6.21 0.38
CA SER A 70 -3.47 -7.20 -0.33
C SER A 70 -2.02 -7.15 0.15
N GLY A 71 -1.41 -8.32 0.37
CA GLY A 71 0.02 -8.44 0.66
C GLY A 71 0.89 -7.80 -0.43
N LEU A 72 0.57 -8.05 -1.71
CA LEU A 72 1.25 -7.45 -2.86
C LEU A 72 1.18 -5.93 -2.85
N ARG A 73 0.04 -5.36 -2.47
CA ARG A 73 -0.09 -3.91 -2.38
C ARG A 73 0.79 -3.32 -1.28
N LEU A 74 0.91 -4.00 -0.15
CA LEU A 74 1.84 -3.60 0.91
C LEU A 74 3.31 -3.76 0.46
N SER A 75 3.66 -4.83 -0.24
CA SER A 75 4.98 -5.01 -0.87
C SER A 75 5.29 -3.87 -1.84
N GLY A 76 4.35 -3.51 -2.72
CA GLY A 76 4.50 -2.40 -3.66
C GLY A 76 4.75 -1.07 -2.96
N LEU A 77 4.04 -0.80 -1.86
CA LEU A 77 4.26 0.39 -1.03
C LEU A 77 5.62 0.40 -0.32
N LEU A 78 6.09 -0.75 0.15
CA LEU A 78 7.42 -0.86 0.75
C LEU A 78 8.51 -0.62 -0.30
N ALA A 79 8.40 -1.24 -1.48
CA ALA A 79 9.31 -1.00 -2.61
C ALA A 79 9.33 0.47 -3.03
N HIS A 80 8.16 1.10 -3.15
CA HIS A 80 8.04 2.53 -3.40
C HIS A 80 8.76 3.35 -2.32
N THR A 81 8.53 3.01 -1.04
CA THR A 81 9.19 3.70 0.08
C THR A 81 10.71 3.57 0.00
N MET A 82 11.24 2.40 -0.37
CA MET A 82 12.67 2.16 -0.59
C MET A 82 13.22 2.94 -1.79
N GLY A 83 12.37 3.39 -2.71
CA GLY A 83 12.74 4.03 -3.97
C GLY A 83 12.96 3.04 -5.13
N ASP A 84 12.61 1.76 -4.94
CA ASP A 84 12.62 0.76 -6.00
C ASP A 84 11.29 0.78 -6.74
N LEU A 85 11.15 1.74 -7.65
CA LEU A 85 9.88 2.06 -8.30
C LEU A 85 9.47 1.02 -9.35
N ASP A 86 10.43 0.29 -9.93
CA ASP A 86 10.13 -0.80 -10.86
C ASP A 86 9.61 -2.02 -10.11
N GLN A 87 10.27 -2.41 -9.02
CA GLN A 87 9.77 -3.49 -8.18
C GLN A 87 8.42 -3.14 -7.54
N ALA A 88 8.20 -1.87 -7.21
CA ALA A 88 6.90 -1.39 -6.75
C ALA A 88 5.82 -1.58 -7.82
N ALA A 89 6.11 -1.19 -9.06
CA ALA A 89 5.19 -1.33 -10.19
C ALA A 89 4.79 -2.80 -10.41
N ASP A 90 5.74 -3.74 -10.38
CA ASP A 90 5.46 -5.17 -10.55
C ASP A 90 4.49 -5.71 -9.48
N ASN A 91 4.75 -5.37 -8.20
CA ASN A 91 3.87 -5.76 -7.10
C ASN A 91 2.46 -5.16 -7.23
N PHE A 92 2.35 -3.90 -7.69
CA PHE A 92 1.06 -3.27 -7.92
C PHE A 92 0.29 -3.92 -9.08
N GLU A 93 0.95 -4.27 -10.19
CA GLU A 93 0.30 -4.96 -11.31
C GLU A 93 -0.28 -6.31 -10.91
N GLU A 94 0.47 -7.08 -10.14
CA GLU A 94 0.00 -8.38 -9.64
C GLU A 94 -1.19 -8.19 -8.69
N SER A 95 -1.13 -7.18 -7.80
CA SER A 95 -2.24 -6.83 -6.92
C SER A 95 -3.50 -6.40 -7.71
N LEU A 96 -3.34 -5.58 -8.75
CA LEU A 96 -4.45 -5.16 -9.61
C LEU A 96 -5.09 -6.35 -10.32
N THR A 97 -4.27 -7.25 -10.88
CA THR A 97 -4.73 -8.46 -11.56
C THR A 97 -5.56 -9.30 -10.62
N PHE A 98 -5.02 -9.61 -9.44
CA PHE A 98 -5.71 -10.38 -8.41
C PHE A 98 -7.02 -9.71 -7.98
N CYS A 99 -7.02 -8.41 -7.65
CA CYS A 99 -8.22 -7.74 -7.16
C CYS A 99 -9.32 -7.64 -8.22
N ARG A 100 -8.96 -7.52 -9.51
CA ARG A 100 -9.93 -7.56 -10.62
C ARG A 100 -10.55 -8.94 -10.78
N GLU A 101 -9.74 -10.01 -10.74
CA GLU A 101 -10.21 -11.39 -10.87
C GLU A 101 -11.07 -11.83 -9.69
N ALA A 102 -10.65 -11.48 -8.47
CA ALA A 102 -11.34 -11.87 -7.24
C ALA A 102 -12.50 -10.92 -6.86
N GLY A 103 -12.66 -9.79 -7.55
CA GLY A 103 -13.71 -8.80 -7.28
C GLY A 103 -13.52 -8.01 -5.97
N TYR A 104 -12.29 -7.88 -5.46
CA TYR A 104 -11.97 -7.09 -4.26
C TYR A 104 -11.92 -5.59 -4.56
N ARG A 105 -13.09 -5.00 -4.81
CA ARG A 105 -13.22 -3.63 -5.30
C ARG A 105 -12.60 -2.54 -4.40
N PRO A 106 -12.79 -2.54 -3.06
CA PRO A 106 -12.17 -1.53 -2.21
C PRO A 106 -10.64 -1.57 -2.30
N GLU A 107 -10.06 -2.77 -2.33
CA GLU A 107 -8.61 -2.93 -2.43
C GLU A 107 -8.11 -2.51 -3.81
N LEU A 108 -8.81 -2.89 -4.89
CA LEU A 108 -8.52 -2.43 -6.24
C LEU A 108 -8.43 -0.90 -6.33
N ALA A 109 -9.43 -0.19 -5.80
CA ALA A 109 -9.46 1.27 -5.83
C ALA A 109 -8.25 1.87 -5.11
N TRP A 110 -7.95 1.34 -3.95
CA TRP A 110 -6.82 1.76 -3.14
C TRP A 110 -5.48 1.44 -3.86
N THR A 111 -5.33 0.26 -4.49
CA THR A 111 -4.12 -0.15 -5.23
C THR A 111 -3.88 0.77 -6.43
N CYS A 112 -4.93 1.09 -7.20
CA CYS A 112 -4.85 2.03 -8.32
C CYS A 112 -4.29 3.40 -7.90
N CYS A 113 -4.77 3.94 -6.77
CA CYS A 113 -4.34 5.26 -6.29
C CYS A 113 -2.87 5.26 -5.86
N ASP A 114 -2.42 4.24 -5.13
CA ASP A 114 -1.03 4.15 -4.68
C ASP A 114 -0.05 3.84 -5.83
N TYR A 115 -0.49 3.06 -6.82
CA TYR A 115 0.32 2.81 -8.01
C TYR A 115 0.44 4.05 -8.89
N ALA A 116 -0.61 4.86 -9.01
CA ALA A 116 -0.53 6.14 -9.72
C ALA A 116 0.51 7.09 -9.08
N ASP A 117 0.62 7.12 -7.75
CA ASP A 117 1.67 7.86 -7.05
C ASP A 117 3.08 7.35 -7.43
N THR A 118 3.25 6.04 -7.59
CA THR A 118 4.51 5.39 -8.01
C THR A 118 4.87 5.69 -9.45
N LEU A 119 3.92 5.56 -10.38
CA LEU A 119 4.12 5.85 -11.80
C LEU A 119 4.49 7.31 -12.03
N ARG A 120 3.85 8.22 -11.28
CA ARG A 120 4.20 9.65 -11.33
C ARG A 120 5.64 9.91 -10.88
N GLU A 121 6.13 9.19 -9.87
CA GLU A 121 7.51 9.35 -9.40
C GLU A 121 8.52 8.70 -10.35
N ARG A 122 8.16 7.55 -10.95
CA ARG A 122 9.01 6.84 -11.89
C ARG A 122 9.20 7.61 -13.20
N ASP A 123 8.14 8.28 -13.66
CA ASP A 123 8.13 9.17 -14.83
C ASP A 123 8.70 8.52 -16.11
N ALA A 124 8.48 7.22 -16.31
CA ALA A 124 8.86 6.53 -17.53
C ALA A 124 7.85 6.79 -18.66
N GLU A 125 8.22 6.42 -19.89
CA GLU A 125 7.34 6.55 -21.05
C GLU A 125 6.00 5.81 -20.82
N GLY A 126 4.89 6.54 -20.92
CA GLY A 126 3.54 6.00 -20.72
C GLY A 126 3.04 5.99 -19.27
N ASP A 127 3.90 6.22 -18.28
CA ASP A 127 3.53 6.18 -16.85
C ASP A 127 2.47 7.21 -16.50
N ARG A 128 2.63 8.44 -17.00
CA ARG A 128 1.65 9.50 -16.77
C ARG A 128 0.25 9.13 -17.30
N ALA A 129 0.18 8.58 -18.50
CA ALA A 129 -1.10 8.18 -19.11
C ALA A 129 -1.75 7.06 -18.28
N LYS A 130 -0.95 6.07 -17.87
CA LYS A 130 -1.41 4.96 -17.03
C LYS A 130 -1.85 5.41 -15.64
N ALA A 131 -1.13 6.33 -15.01
CA ALA A 131 -1.50 6.92 -13.72
C ALA A 131 -2.86 7.60 -13.78
N ILE A 132 -3.15 8.33 -14.88
CA ILE A 132 -4.46 8.96 -15.10
C ILE A 132 -5.57 7.89 -15.16
N THR A 133 -5.41 6.85 -15.98
CA THR A 133 -6.39 5.76 -16.09
C THR A 133 -6.63 5.05 -14.75
N LEU A 134 -5.57 4.82 -13.97
CA LEU A 134 -5.69 4.21 -12.64
C LEU A 134 -6.46 5.11 -11.66
N LEU A 135 -6.22 6.42 -11.69
CA LEU A 135 -6.96 7.36 -10.85
C LEU A 135 -8.44 7.46 -11.26
N GLU A 136 -8.77 7.34 -12.54
CA GLU A 136 -10.16 7.26 -13.01
C GLU A 136 -10.87 6.01 -12.48
N GLU A 137 -10.23 4.84 -12.57
CA GLU A 137 -10.77 3.58 -12.02
C GLU A 137 -10.93 3.67 -10.50
N SER A 138 -9.93 4.21 -9.81
CA SER A 138 -9.98 4.45 -8.36
C SER A 138 -11.12 5.38 -7.96
N LEU A 139 -11.32 6.48 -8.70
CA LEU A 139 -12.39 7.44 -8.43
C LEU A 139 -13.77 6.82 -8.67
N ALA A 140 -13.94 6.06 -9.75
CA ALA A 140 -15.20 5.40 -10.07
C ALA A 140 -15.63 4.44 -8.94
N ILE A 141 -14.71 3.55 -8.51
CA ILE A 141 -15.00 2.59 -7.46
C ILE A 141 -15.21 3.29 -6.11
N SER A 142 -14.33 4.22 -5.74
CA SER A 142 -14.42 4.93 -4.45
C SER A 142 -15.70 5.77 -4.35
N SER A 143 -16.16 6.35 -5.45
CA SER A 143 -17.43 7.09 -5.51
C SER A 143 -18.63 6.16 -5.34
N GLU A 144 -18.66 5.03 -6.03
CA GLU A 144 -19.75 4.06 -5.91
C GLU A 144 -19.86 3.48 -4.50
N LEU A 145 -18.71 3.23 -3.85
CA LEU A 145 -18.65 2.66 -2.50
C LEU A 145 -18.68 3.71 -1.38
N GLY A 146 -18.73 5.01 -1.69
CA GLY A 146 -18.77 6.09 -0.71
C GLY A 146 -17.48 6.24 0.13
N MET A 147 -16.33 5.87 -0.43
CA MET A 147 -15.02 5.88 0.24
C MET A 147 -14.41 7.29 0.29
N ARG A 148 -15.05 8.21 1.02
CA ARG A 148 -14.70 9.65 1.03
C ARG A 148 -13.20 9.98 1.18
N PRO A 149 -12.44 9.38 2.13
CA PRO A 149 -11.02 9.68 2.27
C PRO A 149 -10.19 9.31 1.02
N LEU A 150 -10.57 8.21 0.35
CA LEU A 150 -9.91 7.80 -0.89
C LEU A 150 -10.30 8.72 -2.04
N MET A 151 -11.56 9.13 -2.14
CA MET A 151 -12.02 10.06 -3.17
C MET A 151 -11.26 11.39 -3.11
N GLU A 152 -11.16 12.00 -1.93
CA GLU A 152 -10.40 13.24 -1.71
C GLU A 152 -8.93 13.07 -2.11
N ARG A 153 -8.35 11.94 -1.71
CA ARG A 153 -6.99 11.54 -2.08
C ARG A 153 -6.85 11.48 -3.61
N VAL A 154 -7.71 10.75 -4.31
CA VAL A 154 -7.65 10.58 -5.78
C VAL A 154 -7.80 11.91 -6.52
N LEU A 155 -8.76 12.74 -6.12
CA LEU A 155 -8.98 14.06 -6.73
C LEU A 155 -7.74 14.96 -6.63
N SER A 156 -7.08 14.98 -5.47
CA SER A 156 -5.82 15.71 -5.30
C SER A 156 -4.69 15.21 -6.22
N ARG A 157 -4.60 13.90 -6.51
CA ARG A 157 -3.58 13.38 -7.46
C ARG A 157 -3.91 13.77 -8.89
N ARG A 158 -5.18 13.75 -9.25
CA ARG A 158 -5.65 14.14 -10.58
C ARG A 158 -5.32 15.60 -10.90
N GLU A 159 -5.56 16.49 -9.94
CA GLU A 159 -5.16 17.91 -10.05
C GLU A 159 -3.65 18.06 -10.31
N ILE A 160 -2.81 17.30 -9.59
CA ILE A 160 -1.35 17.30 -9.77
C ILE A 160 -0.95 16.82 -11.18
N LEU A 161 -1.63 15.82 -11.71
CA LEU A 161 -1.36 15.28 -13.05
C LEU A 161 -1.99 16.11 -14.18
N GLY A 162 -2.82 17.10 -13.85
CA GLY A 162 -3.55 17.93 -14.81
C GLY A 162 -4.64 17.16 -15.55
N ALA A 163 -5.32 16.23 -14.87
CA ALA A 163 -6.31 15.30 -15.42
C ALA A 163 -7.68 15.39 -14.74
#